data_AF-A0A257MAP1-F1
#
_entry.id   AF-A0A257MAP1-F1
#
_cell.length_a   1.000
_cell.length_b   1.000
_cell.length_c   1.000
_cell.angle_alpha   90.00
_cell.angle_beta   90.00
_cell.angle_gamma   90.00
#
_symmetry.space_group_name_H-M   'P 1'
#
loop_
_entity.id
_entity.type
_entity.pdbx_description
1 polymer ?
#
loop_
_entity_poly.entity_id
_entity_poly.type
_entity_poly.pdbx_seq_one_letter_code
_entity_poly.pdbx_strand_id
1 'polypeptide(L)'
;MDEIDDKSESEDDESLSSFLTERQSRVLQMRLCGLSQQEAADRLGTTRSNISILEKRARQNIARAEKTLQEWMMLRAPISVKAAAGTDVFDLPGMIFAAADEKGIKLPITS
;
A
#
# COMPACT_ATOMS: atom_id res chain seq x y z
N MET A 1 0.60 -37.23 -32.22
CA MET A 1 1.62 -36.52 -31.43
C MET A 1 1.03 -35.14 -31.23
N ASP A 2 0.22 -35.02 -30.19
CA ASP A 2 -0.49 -33.80 -29.85
C ASP A 2 0.54 -32.81 -29.28
N GLU A 3 0.87 -31.78 -30.03
CA GLU A 3 1.56 -30.61 -29.49
C GLU A 3 0.50 -29.76 -28.78
N ILE A 4 0.48 -29.91 -27.47
CA ILE A 4 -0.33 -29.11 -26.55
C ILE A 4 0.24 -27.68 -26.60
N ASP A 5 -0.49 -26.79 -27.27
CA ASP A 5 -0.34 -25.34 -27.16
C ASP A 5 -0.86 -24.92 -25.78
N ASP A 6 0.01 -25.00 -24.75
CA ASP A 6 -0.25 -24.43 -23.43
C ASP A 6 -0.04 -22.92 -23.49
N LYS A 7 -0.97 -22.25 -24.16
CA LYS A 7 -1.22 -20.82 -23.95
C LYS A 7 -2.29 -20.70 -22.87
N SER A 8 -1.88 -20.93 -21.63
CA SER A 8 -2.54 -20.31 -20.49
C SER A 8 -2.20 -18.81 -20.49
N GLU A 9 -2.80 -18.07 -21.43
CA GLU A 9 -2.99 -16.63 -21.25
C GLU A 9 -3.91 -16.50 -20.04
N SER A 10 -3.33 -16.24 -18.87
CA SER A 10 -4.11 -15.82 -17.71
C SER A 10 -4.81 -14.54 -18.11
N GLU A 11 -6.13 -14.60 -18.28
CA GLU A 11 -7.00 -13.44 -18.33
C GLU A 11 -6.84 -12.70 -17.00
N ASP A 12 -5.84 -11.82 -16.94
CA ASP A 12 -5.66 -10.90 -15.83
C ASP A 12 -6.91 -10.03 -15.80
N ASP A 13 -7.74 -10.23 -14.79
CA ASP A 13 -8.90 -9.40 -14.51
C ASP A 13 -8.43 -7.94 -14.40
N GLU A 14 -8.62 -7.17 -15.47
CA GLU A 14 -8.16 -5.78 -15.61
C GLU A 14 -8.64 -4.91 -14.42
N SER A 15 -9.73 -5.33 -13.78
CA SER A 15 -10.33 -4.69 -12.60
C SER A 15 -9.52 -4.84 -11.29
N LEU A 16 -8.60 -5.80 -11.21
CA LEU A 16 -7.72 -6.04 -10.05
C LEU A 16 -6.27 -5.57 -10.29
N SER A 17 -6.03 -4.82 -11.37
CA SER A 17 -4.70 -4.34 -11.73
C SER A 17 -4.12 -3.35 -10.71
N SER A 18 -2.82 -3.46 -10.46
CA SER A 18 -2.09 -2.57 -9.56
C SER A 18 -2.02 -1.14 -10.11
N PHE A 19 -1.99 -0.14 -9.22
CA PHE A 19 -1.67 1.25 -9.59
C PHE A 19 -0.20 1.43 -10.01
N LEU A 20 0.65 0.42 -9.84
CA LEU A 20 2.04 0.44 -10.29
C LEU A 20 2.15 -0.18 -11.68
N THR A 21 2.86 0.49 -12.58
CA THR A 21 3.26 -0.14 -13.84
C THR A 21 4.39 -1.14 -13.60
N GLU A 22 4.55 -2.12 -14.49
CA GLU A 22 5.64 -3.10 -14.39
C GLU A 22 7.02 -2.43 -14.24
N ARG A 23 7.26 -1.36 -15.01
CA ARG A 23 8.52 -0.59 -14.94
C ARG A 23 8.70 0.07 -13.57
N GLN A 24 7.63 0.60 -12.97
CA GLN A 24 7.68 1.17 -11.63
C GLN A 24 7.98 0.10 -10.58
N SER A 25 7.30 -1.05 -10.66
CA SER A 25 7.54 -2.20 -9.77
C SER A 25 8.98 -2.68 -9.86
N ARG A 26 9.54 -2.80 -11.07
CA ARG A 26 10.94 -3.21 -11.27
C ARG A 26 11.93 -2.19 -10.74
N VAL A 27 11.66 -0.89 -10.89
CA VAL A 27 12.45 0.17 -10.27
C VAL A 27 12.43 0.02 -8.74
N LEU A 28 11.24 -0.10 -8.12
CA LEU A 28 11.14 -0.25 -6.67
C LEU A 28 11.86 -1.50 -6.15
N GLN A 29 11.75 -2.64 -6.83
CA GLN A 29 12.48 -3.87 -6.47
C GLN A 29 14.00 -3.65 -6.45
N MET A 30 14.56 -3.04 -7.51
CA MET A 30 15.99 -2.74 -7.55
C MET A 30 16.41 -1.78 -6.42
N ARG A 31 15.57 -0.79 -6.11
CA ARG A 31 15.83 0.16 -5.02
C ARG A 31 15.79 -0.53 -3.65
N LEU A 32 14.90 -1.50 -3.43
CA LEU A 32 14.87 -2.34 -2.22
C LEU A 32 16.11 -3.23 -2.10
N CYS A 33 16.65 -3.71 -3.21
CA CYS A 33 17.93 -4.43 -3.24
C CYS A 33 19.16 -3.51 -3.08
N GLY A 34 18.98 -2.22 -2.80
CA GLY A 34 20.05 -1.27 -2.50
C GLY A 34 20.74 -0.64 -3.71
N LEU A 35 20.30 -0.92 -4.95
CA LEU A 35 20.89 -0.29 -6.14
C LEU A 35 20.62 1.20 -6.17
N SER A 36 21.61 2.00 -6.57
CA SER A 36 21.45 3.40 -6.94
C SER A 36 20.54 3.59 -8.15
N GLN A 37 20.02 4.81 -8.33
CA GLN A 37 19.23 5.16 -9.52
C GLN A 37 20.05 5.06 -10.81
N GLN A 38 21.37 5.25 -10.73
CA GLN A 38 22.25 5.10 -11.88
C GLN A 38 22.39 3.62 -12.26
N GLU A 39 22.69 2.74 -11.31
CA GLU A 39 22.78 1.29 -11.58
C GLU A 39 21.44 0.72 -12.09
N ALA A 40 20.31 1.19 -11.55
CA ALA A 40 18.99 0.84 -12.05
C ALA A 40 18.76 1.32 -13.49
N ALA A 41 19.27 2.51 -13.84
CA ALA A 41 19.20 3.06 -15.18
C ALA A 41 20.03 2.22 -16.17
N ASP A 42 21.23 1.84 -15.76
CA ASP A 42 22.15 1.03 -16.54
C ASP A 42 21.54 -0.37 -16.81
N ARG A 43 20.93 -1.00 -15.79
CA ARG A 43 20.24 -2.30 -15.95
C ARG A 43 18.99 -2.24 -16.82
N LEU A 44 18.26 -1.12 -16.82
CA LEU A 44 17.03 -0.95 -17.59
C LEU A 44 17.24 -0.29 -18.95
N GLY A 45 18.50 -0.02 -19.34
CA GLY A 45 18.83 0.64 -20.61
C GLY A 45 18.16 2.01 -20.75
N THR A 46 18.13 2.79 -19.67
CA THR A 46 17.48 4.12 -19.66
C THR A 46 18.33 5.15 -18.92
N THR A 47 17.82 6.37 -18.74
CA THR A 47 18.54 7.44 -18.06
C THR A 47 18.23 7.48 -16.57
N ARG A 48 19.20 7.93 -15.76
CA ARG A 48 18.99 8.19 -14.31
C ARG A 48 17.80 9.11 -14.05
N SER A 49 17.61 10.12 -14.91
CA SER A 49 16.48 11.05 -14.84
C SER A 49 15.14 10.32 -15.00
N ASN A 50 15.04 9.41 -15.97
CA ASN A 50 13.83 8.61 -16.17
C ASN A 50 13.55 7.69 -14.97
N ILE A 51 14.58 7.06 -14.39
CA ILE A 51 14.44 6.26 -13.15
C ILE A 51 13.93 7.13 -12.01
N SER A 52 14.50 8.32 -11.81
CA SER A 52 14.05 9.23 -10.75
C SER A 52 12.58 9.64 -10.93
N ILE A 53 12.12 9.86 -12.16
CA ILE A 53 10.72 10.19 -12.44
C ILE A 53 9.81 8.99 -12.16
N LEU A 54 10.20 7.79 -12.61
CA LEU A 54 9.47 6.55 -12.37
C LEU A 54 9.34 6.26 -10.88
N GLU A 55 10.44 6.33 -10.13
CA GLU A 55 10.44 6.09 -8.69
C GLU A 55 9.54 7.10 -7.95
N LYS A 56 9.62 8.38 -8.31
CA LYS A 56 8.76 9.43 -7.73
C LYS A 56 7.28 9.12 -7.97
N ARG A 57 6.90 8.80 -9.21
CA ARG A 57 5.50 8.49 -9.57
C ARG A 57 5.02 7.22 -8.87
N ALA A 58 5.86 6.20 -8.78
CA ALA A 58 5.56 4.96 -8.07
C ALA A 58 5.22 5.24 -6.60
N ARG A 59 6.05 6.01 -5.89
CA ARG A 59 5.80 6.41 -4.50
C ARG A 59 4.53 7.24 -4.34
N GLN A 60 4.24 8.13 -5.30
CA GLN A 60 2.99 8.89 -5.30
C GLN A 60 1.76 7.99 -5.46
N ASN A 61 1.83 6.98 -6.31
CA ASN A 61 0.74 6.02 -6.49
C ASN A 61 0.51 5.19 -5.21
N ILE A 62 1.58 4.73 -4.56
CA ILE A 62 1.50 4.02 -3.27
C ILE A 62 0.85 4.91 -2.21
N ALA A 63 1.34 6.14 -2.03
CA ALA A 63 0.80 7.06 -1.03
C ALA A 63 -0.69 7.39 -1.27
N ARG A 64 -1.11 7.49 -2.55
CA ARG A 64 -2.51 7.68 -2.91
C ARG A 64 -3.35 6.46 -2.56
N ALA A 65 -2.89 5.26 -2.89
CA ALA A 65 -3.59 4.02 -2.58
C ALA A 65 -3.73 3.83 -1.06
N GLU A 66 -2.67 4.07 -0.30
CA GLU A 66 -2.68 4.05 1.17
C GLU A 66 -3.71 5.02 1.74
N LYS A 67 -3.73 6.27 1.23
CA LYS A 67 -4.70 7.27 1.65
C LYS A 67 -6.14 6.84 1.35
N THR A 68 -6.39 6.28 0.16
CA THR A 68 -7.71 5.76 -0.22
C THR A 68 -8.16 4.64 0.73
N LEU A 69 -7.26 3.71 1.06
CA LEU A 69 -7.55 2.63 2.01
C LEU A 69 -7.83 3.17 3.40
N GLN A 70 -7.04 4.15 3.86
CA GLN A 70 -7.25 4.81 5.14
C GLN A 70 -8.62 5.50 5.20
N GLU A 71 -9.00 6.22 4.15
CA GLU A 71 -10.30 6.88 4.03
C GLU A 71 -11.44 5.86 4.07
N TRP A 72 -11.32 4.76 3.32
CA TRP A 72 -12.30 3.68 3.36
C TRP A 72 -12.42 3.04 4.75
N MET A 73 -11.29 2.80 5.43
CA MET A 73 -11.28 2.27 6.80
C MET A 73 -11.97 3.23 7.78
N MET A 74 -11.79 4.54 7.62
CA MET A 74 -12.47 5.54 8.43
C MET A 74 -13.98 5.58 8.16
N LEU A 75 -14.42 5.49 6.91
CA LEU A 75 -15.85 5.44 6.55
C LEU A 75 -16.53 4.18 7.11
N ARG A 76 -15.82 3.06 7.11
CA ARG A 76 -16.32 1.79 7.66
C ARG A 76 -16.14 1.67 9.18
N ALA A 77 -15.50 2.65 9.83
CA ALA A 77 -15.17 2.54 11.24
C ALA A 77 -16.46 2.60 12.10
N PRO A 78 -16.72 1.58 12.92
CA PRO A 78 -17.93 1.56 13.76
C PRO A 78 -17.83 2.56 14.93
N ILE A 79 -16.60 2.92 15.32
CA ILE A 79 -16.28 3.92 16.32
C ILE A 79 -15.14 4.82 15.81
N SER A 80 -15.19 6.10 16.16
CA SER A 80 -14.12 7.07 15.90
C SER A 80 -13.89 7.89 17.16
N VAL A 81 -12.69 7.82 17.71
CA VAL A 81 -12.29 8.53 18.94
C VAL A 81 -11.30 9.63 18.57
N LYS A 82 -11.53 10.84 19.07
CA LYS A 82 -10.61 11.97 18.91
C LYS A 82 -9.81 12.16 20.19
N ALA A 83 -8.50 12.02 20.11
CA ALA A 83 -7.58 12.38 21.18
C ALA A 83 -7.10 13.83 20.98
N ALA A 84 -7.08 14.62 22.04
CA ALA A 84 -6.57 15.98 21.99
C ALA A 84 -5.04 15.98 21.98
N ALA A 85 -4.43 17.06 21.49
CA ALA A 85 -3.00 17.23 21.65
C ALA A 85 -2.65 17.28 23.14
N GLY A 86 -1.68 16.45 23.56
CA GLY A 86 -1.31 16.30 24.97
C GLY A 86 -2.02 15.19 25.73
N THR A 87 -2.92 14.42 25.09
CA THR A 87 -3.44 13.17 25.66
C THR A 87 -2.30 12.15 25.78
N ASP A 88 -2.20 11.47 26.93
CA ASP A 88 -1.23 10.39 27.13
C ASP A 88 -1.55 9.23 26.19
N VAL A 89 -0.51 8.67 25.57
CA VAL A 89 -0.62 7.49 24.70
C VAL A 89 -1.20 6.30 25.47
N PHE A 90 -0.92 6.20 26.78
CA PHE A 90 -1.46 5.14 27.64
C PHE A 90 -2.95 5.29 27.97
N ASP A 91 -3.54 6.48 27.79
CA ASP A 91 -4.98 6.70 28.00
C ASP A 91 -5.82 6.32 26.78
N LEU A 92 -5.21 6.26 25.59
CA LEU A 92 -5.92 5.96 24.34
C LEU A 92 -6.67 4.62 24.34
N PRO A 93 -6.12 3.50 24.85
CA PRO A 93 -6.86 2.24 24.91
C PRO A 93 -8.15 2.39 25.72
N GLY A 94 -8.10 3.03 26.89
CA GLY A 94 -9.28 3.25 27.73
C GLY A 94 -10.37 4.05 27.02
N MET A 95 -9.98 5.10 26.29
CA MET A 95 -10.91 5.89 25.48
C MET A 95 -11.57 5.07 24.36
N ILE A 96 -10.83 4.16 23.73
CA ILE A 96 -11.34 3.28 22.67
C ILE A 96 -12.36 2.27 23.24
N PHE A 97 -12.03 1.63 24.37
CA PHE A 97 -12.95 0.69 25.03
C PHE A 97 -14.24 1.38 25.47
N ALA A 98 -14.15 2.57 26.07
CA ALA A 98 -15.34 3.33 26.48
C ALA A 98 -16.26 3.67 25.29
N ALA A 99 -15.68 4.11 24.16
CA ALA A 99 -16.46 4.40 22.95
C ALA A 99 -17.08 3.13 22.32
N ALA A 100 -16.39 1.99 22.42
CA ALA A 100 -16.91 0.70 21.97
C ALA A 100 -18.08 0.22 22.83
N ASP A 101 -17.97 0.34 24.15
CA ASP A 101 -19.01 -0.02 25.12
C ASP A 101 -20.29 0.80 24.92
N GLU A 102 -20.17 2.11 24.69
CA GLU A 102 -21.32 2.98 24.35
C GLU A 102 -22.09 2.50 23.12
N LYS A 103 -21.40 1.87 22.17
CA LYS A 103 -21.99 1.31 20.94
C LYS A 103 -22.33 -0.17 21.07
N GLY A 104 -22.14 -0.78 22.24
CA GLY A 104 -22.39 -2.21 22.48
C GLY A 104 -21.43 -3.13 21.72
N ILE A 105 -20.25 -2.64 21.31
CA ILE A 105 -19.26 -3.39 20.55
C ILE A 105 -18.27 -4.01 21.54
N LYS A 106 -18.26 -5.34 21.60
CA LYS A 106 -17.28 -6.08 22.42
C LYS A 106 -15.97 -6.23 21.65
N LEU A 107 -14.95 -5.52 22.10
CA LEU A 107 -13.59 -5.66 21.56
C LEU A 107 -12.92 -6.92 22.14
N PRO A 108 -12.38 -7.82 21.30
CA PRO A 108 -11.59 -8.95 21.79
C PRO A 108 -10.28 -8.45 22.40
N ILE A 109 -9.91 -9.00 23.56
CA ILE A 109 -8.60 -8.76 24.15
C ILE A 109 -7.59 -9.63 23.37
N THR A 110 -6.83 -9.01 22.47
CA THR A 110 -5.68 -9.65 21.83
C THR A 110 -4.41 -9.20 22.54
N SER A 111 -3.73 -10.16 23.18
CA SER A 111 -2.39 -10.00 23.75
C SER A 111 -1.29 -10.02 22.69
#